data_AF-A0A1M5H1Q9-F1
#
_entry.id   AF-A0A1M5H1Q9-F1
#
_cell.length_a   1.000
_cell.length_b   1.000
_cell.length_c   1.000
_cell.angle_alpha   90.00
_cell.angle_beta   90.00
_cell.angle_gamma   90.00
#
_symmetry.space_group_name_H-M   'P 1'
#
loop_
_entity.id
_entity.type
_entity.pdbx_description
1 polymer ?
#
loop_
_entity_poly.entity_id
_entity_poly.type
_entity_poly.pdbx_seq_one_letter_code
_entity_poly.pdbx_strand_id
1 'polypeptide(L)'
;MSTLWKMTVMQKKDDYIDLLVKFDHPDAGPFPEDKNFALQLLLHEAYGYARDFTTFPTCPLGHAIPHEKFLPEDLVELVDTYIKDTIIYETQNLPWDEDEAHEKMNALCEKDGLQESDDNWRSAWDTHWRAFWKDYTRIPWAIYRITTTDPKWTEHLKTYQEFDSAGFSEGENYVNENIKIDVPNPSNISDYVIYRKPESSRTALSSAQKEKTNNKPPVLKKLLVDLWKAMTNTSNSN
;
A
#
# COMPACT_ATOMS: atom_id res chain seq x y z
N MET A 1 11.80 3.02 14.50
CA MET A 1 10.60 3.85 14.34
C MET A 1 9.54 2.97 13.69
N SER A 2 8.29 3.06 14.13
CA SER A 2 7.18 2.37 13.45
C SER A 2 6.90 3.06 12.12
N THR A 3 6.69 2.29 11.05
CA THR A 3 6.26 2.84 9.76
C THR A 3 4.82 3.34 9.90
N LEU A 4 4.58 4.60 9.54
CA LEU A 4 3.24 5.20 9.50
C LEU A 4 2.70 5.20 8.06
N TRP A 5 3.59 5.33 7.09
CA TRP A 5 3.23 5.52 5.69
C TRP A 5 3.99 4.56 4.78
N LYS A 6 3.26 3.97 3.83
CA LYS A 6 3.85 3.37 2.62
C LYS A 6 3.89 4.42 1.52
N MET A 7 5.08 4.62 0.96
CA MET A 7 5.36 5.62 -0.06
C MET A 7 5.56 4.96 -1.42
N THR A 8 5.11 5.63 -2.47
CA THR A 8 5.45 5.28 -3.84
C THR A 8 5.69 6.55 -4.64
N VAL A 9 6.85 6.63 -5.30
CA VAL A 9 7.11 7.69 -6.27
C VAL A 9 6.30 7.44 -7.53
N MET A 10 5.21 8.17 -7.72
CA MET A 10 4.32 7.98 -8.86
C MET A 10 4.93 8.53 -10.15
N GLN A 11 5.48 9.74 -10.06
CA GLN A 11 6.24 10.36 -11.13
C GLN A 11 7.26 11.33 -10.56
N LYS A 12 8.31 11.57 -11.33
CA LYS A 12 9.30 12.60 -11.06
C LYS A 12 9.49 13.45 -12.32
N LYS A 13 9.44 14.77 -12.13
CA LYS A 13 9.78 15.79 -13.12
C LYS A 13 10.95 16.62 -12.59
N ASP A 14 11.35 17.64 -13.34
CA ASP A 14 12.46 18.50 -12.95
C ASP A 14 12.08 19.35 -11.73
N ASP A 15 10.86 19.88 -11.67
CA ASP A 15 10.42 20.84 -10.66
C ASP A 15 9.52 20.24 -9.57
N TYR A 16 8.91 19.07 -9.81
CA TYR A 16 8.08 18.38 -8.82
C TYR A 16 8.20 16.86 -8.86
N ILE A 17 7.78 16.25 -7.76
CA ILE A 17 7.58 14.82 -7.61
C ILE A 17 6.15 14.57 -7.11
N ASP A 18 5.49 13.56 -7.67
CA ASP A 18 4.23 13.08 -7.10
C ASP A 18 4.49 11.83 -6.28
N LEU A 19 3.99 11.83 -5.04
CA LEU A 19 4.09 10.71 -4.12
C LEU A 19 2.69 10.19 -3.81
N LEU A 20 2.49 8.89 -3.98
CA LEU A 20 1.36 8.19 -3.39
C LEU A 20 1.75 7.82 -1.96
N VAL A 21 0.98 8.35 -1.01
CA VAL A 21 1.16 8.18 0.43
C VAL A 21 -0.02 7.37 0.95
N LYS A 22 0.24 6.21 1.54
CA LYS A 22 -0.79 5.32 2.07
C LYS A 22 -0.55 5.08 3.54
N PHE A 23 -1.62 4.88 4.30
CA PHE A 23 -1.47 4.44 5.68
C PHE A 23 -0.80 3.06 5.71
N ASP A 24 0.11 2.87 6.65
CA ASP A 24 0.67 1.56 7.05
C ASP A 24 0.28 1.22 8.49
N HIS A 25 -0.30 2.18 9.21
CA HIS A 25 -0.68 2.06 10.62
C HIS A 25 -1.87 3.01 10.93
N PRO A 26 -2.79 2.64 11.85
CA PRO A 26 -3.88 3.53 12.27
C PRO A 26 -3.40 4.86 12.87
N ASP A 27 -2.29 4.85 13.62
CA ASP A 27 -1.67 6.04 14.22
C ASP A 27 -1.15 7.09 13.22
N ALA A 28 -1.20 6.82 11.92
CA ALA A 28 -0.77 7.78 10.90
C ALA A 28 -1.60 9.08 10.94
N GLY A 29 -2.88 8.98 11.31
CA GLY A 29 -3.79 10.12 11.38
C GLY A 29 -4.10 10.75 9.99
N PRO A 30 -4.91 11.82 9.94
CA PRO A 30 -5.23 12.52 8.69
C PRO A 30 -4.00 12.95 7.88
N PHE A 31 -4.14 13.08 6.56
CA PHE A 31 -3.01 13.44 5.69
C PHE A 31 -2.60 14.90 5.88
N PRO A 32 -1.37 15.20 6.37
CA PRO A 32 -0.95 16.57 6.56
C PRO A 32 -0.66 17.25 5.22
N GLU A 33 -1.24 18.42 4.96
CA GLU A 33 -0.87 19.28 3.83
C GLU A 33 0.12 20.34 4.32
N ASP A 34 1.34 19.90 4.59
CA ASP A 34 2.40 20.70 5.22
C ASP A 34 3.76 20.45 4.56
N LYS A 35 4.56 21.51 4.43
CA LYS A 35 5.87 21.41 3.78
C LYS A 35 6.89 20.68 4.64
N ASN A 36 6.84 20.79 5.98
CA ASN A 36 7.77 20.06 6.85
C ASN A 36 7.53 18.57 6.75
N PHE A 37 6.26 18.17 6.73
CA PHE A 37 5.86 16.80 6.45
C PHE A 37 6.39 16.34 5.08
N ALA A 38 6.14 17.12 4.02
CA ALA A 38 6.63 16.82 2.68
C ALA A 38 8.17 16.63 2.65
N LEU A 39 8.93 17.49 3.33
CA LEU A 39 10.39 17.36 3.43
C LEU A 39 10.82 16.09 4.19
N GLN A 40 10.15 15.74 5.28
CA GLN A 40 10.40 14.48 6.00
C GLN A 40 10.20 13.25 5.10
N LEU A 41 9.16 13.25 4.25
CA LEU A 41 8.93 12.16 3.30
C LEU A 41 10.10 11.99 2.33
N LEU A 42 10.71 13.08 1.86
CA LEU A 42 11.86 13.03 0.95
C LEU A 42 13.16 12.63 1.65
N LEU A 43 13.30 12.89 2.96
CA LEU A 43 14.51 12.62 3.72
C LEU A 43 14.77 11.14 4.01
N HIS A 44 13.73 10.30 4.11
CA HIS A 44 13.90 8.87 4.48
C HIS A 44 14.88 8.13 3.57
N GLU A 45 14.79 8.34 2.26
CA GLU A 45 15.66 7.68 1.27
C GLU A 45 16.94 8.47 0.98
N ALA A 46 17.18 9.59 1.67
CA ALA A 46 18.35 10.45 1.47
C ALA A 46 19.63 9.93 2.16
N TYR A 47 19.50 8.85 2.93
CA TYR A 47 20.58 8.24 3.70
C TYR A 47 20.68 6.74 3.44
N GLY A 48 21.91 6.22 3.53
CA GLY A 48 22.22 4.80 3.53
C GLY A 48 22.74 4.38 4.90
N TYR A 49 22.75 3.05 5.12
CA TYR A 49 23.24 2.45 6.35
C TYR A 49 24.44 1.58 6.06
N ALA A 50 25.55 1.83 6.77
CA ALA A 50 26.71 0.96 6.76
C ALA A 50 26.43 -0.32 7.58
N ARG A 51 27.34 -1.30 7.51
CA ARG A 51 27.17 -2.59 8.21
C ARG A 51 27.10 -2.47 9.73
N ASP A 52 27.68 -1.41 10.27
CA ASP A 52 27.67 -1.05 11.69
C ASP A 52 26.49 -0.14 12.06
N PHE A 53 25.53 0.04 11.14
CA PHE A 53 24.37 0.94 11.26
C PHE A 53 24.72 2.43 11.28
N THR A 54 25.98 2.81 10.98
CA THR A 54 26.32 4.21 10.77
C THR A 54 25.58 4.75 9.55
N THR A 55 24.88 5.86 9.72
CA THR A 55 24.16 6.56 8.64
C THR A 55 25.13 7.41 7.82
N PHE A 56 24.95 7.43 6.51
CA PHE A 56 25.69 8.32 5.62
C PHE A 56 24.78 8.88 4.53
N PRO A 57 24.98 10.14 4.12
CA PRO A 57 24.19 10.74 3.05
C PRO A 57 24.46 10.07 1.70
N THR A 58 23.42 9.90 0.89
CA THR A 58 23.51 9.26 -0.44
C THR A 58 23.22 10.22 -1.58
N CYS A 59 22.78 11.44 -1.29
CA CYS A 59 22.36 12.44 -2.27
C CYS A 59 22.54 13.88 -1.78
N PRO A 60 22.34 14.89 -2.66
CA PRO A 60 22.46 16.29 -2.27
C PRO A 60 21.59 16.69 -1.07
N LEU A 61 20.37 16.15 -0.96
CA LEU A 61 19.48 16.44 0.16
C LEU A 61 20.04 15.94 1.50
N GLY A 62 20.49 14.68 1.56
CA GLY A 62 21.08 14.10 2.77
C GLY A 62 22.42 14.73 3.15
N HIS A 63 23.15 15.31 2.18
CA HIS A 63 24.34 16.11 2.49
C HIS A 63 24.00 17.48 3.09
N ALA A 64 22.84 18.04 2.74
CA ALA A 64 22.43 19.37 3.16
C ALA A 64 21.77 19.39 4.54
N ILE A 65 21.08 18.30 4.90
CA ILE A 65 20.41 18.13 6.19
C ILE A 65 21.08 16.93 6.89
N PRO A 66 21.58 17.07 8.12
CA PRO A 66 22.09 15.93 8.90
C PRO A 66 20.96 14.94 9.23
N HIS A 67 21.26 13.64 9.30
CA HIS A 67 20.28 12.59 9.61
C HIS A 67 19.59 12.79 10.96
N GLU A 68 20.28 13.41 11.92
CA GLU A 68 19.74 13.72 13.25
C GLU A 68 18.65 14.80 13.22
N LYS A 69 18.60 15.61 12.15
CA LYS A 69 17.60 16.65 11.93
C LYS A 69 16.46 16.12 11.08
N PHE A 70 15.59 15.34 11.70
CA PHE A 70 14.46 14.71 11.03
C PHE A 70 13.11 15.17 11.60
N LEU A 71 13.08 15.71 12.82
CA LEU A 71 11.82 16.06 13.48
C LEU A 71 11.24 17.37 12.90
N PRO A 72 9.90 17.58 12.95
CA PRO A 72 9.27 18.80 12.44
C PRO A 72 9.95 20.10 12.93
N GLU A 73 10.31 20.15 14.21
CA GLU A 73 10.97 21.29 14.84
C GLU A 73 12.39 21.56 14.28
N ASP A 74 13.07 20.53 13.77
CA ASP A 74 14.40 20.68 13.16
C ASP A 74 14.32 21.28 11.75
N LEU A 75 13.17 21.12 11.09
CA LEU A 75 12.97 21.44 9.68
C LEU A 75 12.26 22.77 9.44
N VAL A 76 11.55 23.30 10.45
CA VAL A 76 10.69 24.48 10.31
C VAL A 76 11.41 25.70 9.72
N GLU A 77 12.66 25.96 10.09
CA GLU A 77 13.45 27.09 9.58
C GLU A 77 14.12 26.80 8.22
N LEU A 78 14.18 25.52 7.84
CA LEU A 78 14.91 25.05 6.67
C LEU A 78 13.99 24.77 5.49
N VAL A 79 12.71 24.46 5.74
CA VAL A 79 11.82 23.84 4.76
C VAL A 79 11.66 24.63 3.47
N ASP A 80 11.52 25.96 3.55
CA ASP A 80 11.37 26.82 2.36
C ASP A 80 12.65 26.90 1.51
N THR A 81 13.80 26.45 2.03
CA THR A 81 15.03 26.28 1.25
C THR A 81 14.91 25.11 0.27
N TYR A 82 14.10 24.09 0.57
CA TYR A 82 14.04 22.82 -0.17
C TYR A 82 12.69 22.62 -0.87
N ILE A 83 11.59 23.00 -0.21
CA ILE A 83 10.22 22.79 -0.67
C ILE A 83 9.60 24.14 -1.03
N LYS A 84 9.33 24.32 -2.32
CA LYS A 84 8.66 25.50 -2.83
C LYS A 84 7.17 25.46 -2.48
N ASP A 85 6.53 24.32 -2.71
CA ASP A 85 5.09 24.14 -2.52
C ASP A 85 4.76 22.65 -2.31
N THR A 86 3.64 22.38 -1.63
CA THR A 86 3.09 21.03 -1.50
C THR A 86 1.57 21.10 -1.54
N ILE A 87 0.97 20.19 -2.29
CA ILE A 87 -0.49 20.06 -2.38
C ILE A 87 -0.88 18.58 -2.36
N ILE A 88 -2.00 18.28 -1.73
CA ILE A 88 -2.68 17.01 -1.87
C ILE A 88 -3.78 17.21 -2.92
N TYR A 89 -3.65 16.54 -4.06
CA TYR A 89 -4.60 16.72 -5.16
C TYR A 89 -5.56 15.56 -5.35
N GLU A 90 -5.35 14.43 -4.68
CA GLU A 90 -6.31 13.33 -4.66
C GLU A 90 -6.22 12.56 -3.36
N THR A 91 -7.36 12.27 -2.74
CA THR A 91 -7.46 11.37 -1.58
C THR A 91 -8.62 10.40 -1.75
N GLN A 92 -8.51 9.23 -1.12
CA GLN A 92 -9.57 8.23 -1.06
C GLN A 92 -9.59 7.51 0.29
N ASN A 93 -10.73 6.88 0.59
CA ASN A 93 -10.99 6.14 1.83
C ASN A 93 -10.85 7.00 3.10
N LEU A 94 -11.20 8.28 3.01
CA LEU A 94 -11.29 9.22 4.13
C LEU A 94 -12.75 9.64 4.41
N PRO A 95 -13.09 10.03 5.65
CA PRO A 95 -12.24 10.00 6.84
C PRO A 95 -11.88 8.57 7.29
N TRP A 96 -10.74 8.42 7.99
CA TRP A 96 -10.37 7.15 8.62
C TRP A 96 -11.09 7.01 9.97
N ASP A 97 -11.80 5.90 10.14
CA ASP A 97 -12.47 5.52 11.39
C ASP A 97 -11.99 4.13 11.79
N GLU A 98 -11.12 4.09 12.81
CA GLU A 98 -10.55 2.84 13.32
C GLU A 98 -11.61 1.96 14.00
N ASP A 99 -12.58 2.56 14.69
CA ASP A 99 -13.64 1.82 15.36
C ASP A 99 -14.54 1.14 14.32
N GLU A 100 -14.93 1.84 13.26
CA GLU A 100 -15.68 1.23 12.14
C GLU A 100 -14.87 0.11 11.47
N ALA A 101 -13.55 0.27 11.33
CA ALA A 101 -12.68 -0.75 10.78
C ALA A 101 -12.60 -1.99 11.69
N HIS A 102 -12.52 -1.79 13.01
CA HIS A 102 -12.55 -2.87 14.00
C HIS A 102 -13.89 -3.62 14.01
N GLU A 103 -15.02 -2.91 13.94
CA GLU A 103 -16.35 -3.52 13.82
C GLU A 103 -16.46 -4.40 12.57
N LYS A 104 -15.89 -3.97 11.44
CA LYS A 104 -15.83 -4.80 10.22
C LYS A 104 -15.03 -6.08 10.43
N MET A 105 -13.94 -6.05 11.20
CA MET A 105 -13.17 -7.25 11.51
C MET A 105 -13.93 -8.20 12.45
N ASN A 106 -14.67 -7.65 13.41
CA ASN A 106 -15.57 -8.42 14.28
C ASN A 106 -16.64 -9.14 13.45
N ALA A 107 -17.31 -8.43 12.54
CA ALA A 107 -18.32 -9.02 11.66
C ALA A 107 -17.76 -10.13 10.75
N LEU A 108 -16.48 -10.04 10.34
CA LEU A 108 -15.81 -11.11 9.60
C LEU A 108 -15.56 -12.35 10.47
N CYS A 109 -15.16 -12.17 11.73
CA CYS A 109 -15.00 -13.29 12.67
C CYS A 109 -16.33 -13.99 12.95
N GLU A 110 -17.41 -13.23 13.15
CA GLU A 110 -18.77 -13.77 13.32
C GLU A 110 -19.24 -14.54 12.09
N LYS A 111 -18.93 -14.03 10.89
CA LYS A 111 -19.23 -14.71 9.62
C LYS A 111 -18.47 -16.03 9.47
N ASP A 112 -17.29 -16.14 10.07
CA ASP A 112 -16.53 -17.38 10.16
C ASP A 112 -17.09 -18.33 11.24
N GLY A 113 -18.15 -17.94 11.94
CA GLY A 113 -18.87 -18.73 12.93
C GLY A 113 -18.30 -18.63 14.34
N LEU A 114 -17.48 -17.61 14.62
CA LEU A 114 -16.86 -17.39 15.93
C LEU A 114 -17.69 -16.45 16.80
N GLN A 115 -17.55 -16.61 18.11
CA GLN A 115 -18.01 -15.66 19.13
C GLN A 115 -16.81 -15.01 19.82
N GLU A 116 -16.97 -13.79 20.33
CA GLU A 116 -15.88 -13.05 20.98
C GLU A 116 -15.24 -13.78 22.16
N SER A 117 -16.01 -14.64 22.83
CA SER A 117 -15.54 -15.49 23.92
C SER A 117 -14.70 -16.70 23.48
N ASP A 118 -14.61 -16.99 22.18
CA ASP A 118 -13.88 -18.16 21.68
C ASP A 118 -12.36 -17.94 21.73
N ASP A 119 -11.61 -18.95 22.17
CA ASP A 119 -10.14 -18.88 22.31
C ASP A 119 -9.41 -18.51 21.00
N ASN A 120 -10.01 -18.82 19.85
CA ASN A 120 -9.46 -18.52 18.53
C ASN A 120 -9.89 -17.17 17.95
N TRP A 121 -10.80 -16.43 18.61
CA TRP A 121 -11.31 -15.14 18.13
C TRP A 121 -10.17 -14.18 17.79
N ARG A 122 -9.24 -13.96 18.74
CA ARG A 122 -8.14 -13.01 18.54
C ARG A 122 -7.27 -13.37 17.33
N SER A 123 -6.98 -14.65 17.13
CA SER A 123 -6.17 -15.10 16.01
C SER A 123 -6.87 -14.92 14.65
N ALA A 124 -8.19 -15.16 14.59
CA ALA A 124 -8.98 -14.92 13.40
C ALA A 124 -9.07 -13.42 13.09
N TRP A 125 -9.34 -12.62 14.13
CA TRP A 125 -9.38 -11.17 14.04
C TRP A 125 -8.07 -10.58 13.53
N ASP A 126 -6.92 -10.99 14.09
CA ASP A 126 -5.60 -10.54 13.63
C ASP A 126 -5.32 -10.93 12.17
N THR A 127 -5.89 -12.06 11.72
CA THR A 127 -5.77 -12.49 10.32
C THR A 127 -6.56 -11.57 9.39
N HIS A 128 -7.81 -11.24 9.74
CA HIS A 128 -8.63 -10.30 9.00
C HIS A 128 -8.03 -8.90 9.00
N TRP A 129 -7.53 -8.44 10.14
CA TRP A 129 -6.88 -7.13 10.27
C TRP A 129 -5.62 -7.03 9.39
N ARG A 130 -4.75 -8.04 9.42
CA ARG A 130 -3.58 -8.10 8.52
C ARG A 130 -3.98 -8.18 7.05
N ALA A 131 -5.11 -8.81 6.72
CA ALA A 131 -5.61 -8.86 5.35
C ALA A 131 -6.17 -7.50 4.91
N PHE A 132 -6.85 -6.79 5.81
CA PHE A 132 -7.32 -5.43 5.59
C PHE A 132 -6.17 -4.49 5.20
N TRP A 133 -5.09 -4.48 6.00
CA TRP A 133 -3.89 -3.67 5.72
C TRP A 133 -3.08 -4.11 4.48
N LYS A 134 -3.43 -5.24 3.86
CA LYS A 134 -2.86 -5.66 2.57
C LYS A 134 -3.71 -5.26 1.37
N ASP A 135 -4.98 -4.89 1.58
CA ASP A 135 -5.88 -4.50 0.51
C ASP A 135 -5.75 -2.99 0.22
N TYR A 136 -4.92 -2.67 -0.75
CA TYR A 136 -4.66 -1.29 -1.21
C TYR A 136 -5.90 -0.50 -1.65
N THR A 137 -7.03 -1.17 -1.89
CA THR A 137 -8.26 -0.48 -2.29
C THR A 137 -9.07 0.03 -1.11
N ARG A 138 -8.78 -0.42 0.12
CA ARG A 138 -9.56 -0.11 1.33
C ARG A 138 -8.85 0.84 2.29
N ILE A 139 -7.54 0.96 2.17
CA ILE A 139 -6.72 1.75 3.07
C ILE A 139 -6.76 3.22 2.62
N PRO A 140 -6.79 4.19 3.56
CA PRO A 140 -6.63 5.60 3.24
C PRO A 140 -5.37 5.87 2.43
N TRP A 141 -5.51 6.68 1.38
CA TRP A 141 -4.38 7.13 0.58
C TRP A 141 -4.57 8.54 0.04
N ALA A 142 -3.44 9.19 -0.24
CA ALA A 142 -3.35 10.51 -0.81
C ALA A 142 -2.26 10.56 -1.90
N ILE A 143 -2.47 11.39 -2.92
CA ILE A 143 -1.40 11.75 -3.86
C ILE A 143 -0.98 13.19 -3.58
N TYR A 144 0.27 13.31 -3.15
CA TYR A 144 0.96 14.57 -2.94
C TYR A 144 1.66 14.98 -4.22
N ARG A 145 1.63 16.27 -4.53
CA ARG A 145 2.61 16.90 -5.40
C ARG A 145 3.51 17.78 -4.56
N ILE A 146 4.80 17.46 -4.57
CA ILE A 146 5.82 18.22 -3.85
C ILE A 146 6.66 18.94 -4.89
N THR A 147 6.58 20.27 -4.91
CA THR A 147 7.40 21.13 -5.78
C THR A 147 8.65 21.53 -5.02
N THR A 148 9.82 21.21 -5.55
CA THR A 148 11.09 21.53 -4.92
C THR A 148 11.67 22.84 -5.43
N THR A 149 12.51 23.49 -4.62
CA THR A 149 13.22 24.72 -5.03
C THR A 149 14.34 24.45 -6.04
N ASP A 150 14.90 23.24 -6.03
CA ASP A 150 15.94 22.77 -6.95
C ASP A 150 15.72 21.28 -7.25
N PRO A 151 15.73 20.85 -8.53
CA PRO A 151 15.58 19.44 -8.94
C PRO A 151 16.48 18.46 -8.17
N LYS A 152 17.68 18.90 -7.77
CA LYS A 152 18.68 18.03 -7.13
C LYS A 152 18.21 17.45 -5.79
N TRP A 153 17.23 18.08 -5.15
CA TRP A 153 16.70 17.63 -3.85
C TRP A 153 15.93 16.31 -3.93
N THR A 154 15.55 15.87 -5.13
CA THR A 154 14.87 14.59 -5.33
C THR A 154 15.72 13.58 -6.12
N GLU A 155 17.01 13.86 -6.34
CA GLU A 155 17.89 13.04 -7.21
C GLU A 155 17.95 11.56 -6.82
N HIS A 156 17.91 11.25 -5.52
CA HIS A 156 17.90 9.88 -5.01
C HIS A 156 16.63 9.10 -5.34
N LEU A 157 15.53 9.79 -5.63
CA LEU A 157 14.24 9.18 -5.87
C LEU A 157 14.06 8.81 -7.35
N LYS A 158 13.49 7.64 -7.58
CA LYS A 158 13.18 7.09 -8.91
C LYS A 158 11.70 6.80 -9.03
N THR A 159 11.14 7.02 -10.22
CA THR A 159 9.76 6.63 -10.53
C THR A 159 9.53 5.15 -10.19
N TYR A 160 8.41 4.87 -9.53
CA TYR A 160 7.99 3.59 -8.94
C TYR A 160 8.88 3.03 -7.82
N GLN A 161 9.79 3.83 -7.27
CA GLN A 161 10.44 3.47 -6.01
C GLN A 161 9.40 3.44 -4.89
N GLU A 162 9.45 2.39 -4.08
CA GLU A 162 8.64 2.23 -2.88
C GLU A 162 9.56 2.28 -1.66
N PHE A 163 9.09 2.92 -0.61
CA PHE A 163 9.80 3.02 0.67
C PHE A 163 8.82 3.29 1.80
N ASP A 164 9.31 3.18 3.02
CA ASP A 164 8.54 3.38 4.24
C ASP A 164 8.87 4.75 4.83
N SER A 165 7.88 5.39 5.46
CA SER A 165 8.09 6.64 6.19
C SER A 165 7.42 6.61 7.55
N ALA A 166 8.10 7.21 8.51
CA ALA A 166 7.60 7.54 9.85
C ALA A 166 7.43 9.05 10.06
N GLY A 167 7.42 9.84 8.98
CA GLY A 167 7.23 11.29 9.08
C GLY A 167 5.91 11.63 9.75
N PHE A 168 5.85 12.74 10.47
CA PHE A 168 4.62 13.25 11.08
C PHE A 168 4.59 14.78 10.99
N SER A 169 3.41 15.36 11.20
CA SER A 169 3.23 16.82 11.21
C SER A 169 2.68 17.25 12.56
N GLU A 170 3.20 18.36 13.08
CA GLU A 170 2.60 19.09 14.20
C GLU A 170 1.64 20.19 13.72
N GLY A 171 1.52 20.39 12.41
CA GLY A 171 0.66 21.39 11.81
C GLY A 171 -0.82 21.04 11.91
N GLU A 172 -1.66 22.07 11.95
CA GLU A 172 -3.13 21.91 12.03
C GLU A 172 -3.80 21.73 10.65
N ASN A 173 -3.03 21.80 9.56
CA ASN A 173 -3.55 21.66 8.20
C ASN A 173 -3.49 20.19 7.75
N TYR A 174 -4.64 19.55 7.72
CA TYR A 174 -4.80 18.18 7.28
C TYR A 174 -6.03 17.99 6.40
N VAL A 175 -5.93 17.05 5.46
CA VAL A 175 -7.04 16.58 4.63
C VAL A 175 -7.61 15.30 5.24
N ASN A 176 -8.88 15.34 5.61
CA ASN A 176 -9.60 14.22 6.21
C ASN A 176 -10.91 13.88 5.47
N GLU A 177 -10.98 14.20 4.19
CA GLU A 177 -12.10 13.88 3.31
C GLU A 177 -11.58 13.49 1.93
N ASN A 178 -12.42 12.85 1.12
CA ASN A 178 -12.07 12.46 -0.25
C ASN A 178 -12.12 13.70 -1.15
N ILE A 179 -10.98 14.08 -1.71
CA ILE A 179 -10.83 15.22 -2.60
C ILE A 179 -10.25 14.78 -3.95
N LYS A 180 -10.53 15.61 -4.97
CA LYS A 180 -9.85 15.56 -6.26
C LYS A 180 -9.73 16.97 -6.81
N ILE A 181 -8.51 17.46 -6.92
CA ILE A 181 -8.16 18.80 -7.39
C ILE A 181 -7.47 18.66 -8.74
N ASP A 182 -7.88 19.49 -9.71
CA ASP A 182 -7.24 19.51 -11.02
C ASP A 182 -5.84 20.13 -10.92
N VAL A 183 -4.83 19.34 -11.29
CA VAL A 183 -3.44 19.78 -11.42
C VAL A 183 -2.92 19.51 -12.83
N PRO A 184 -1.99 20.31 -13.37
CA PRO A 184 -1.41 20.03 -14.68
C PRO A 184 -0.65 18.70 -14.68
N ASN A 185 -0.90 17.83 -15.67
CA ASN A 185 -0.25 16.52 -15.79
C ASN A 185 -0.31 15.69 -14.49
N PRO A 186 -1.51 15.34 -13.99
CA PRO A 186 -1.65 14.59 -12.75
C PRO A 186 -1.10 13.17 -12.92
N SER A 187 -0.54 12.59 -11.86
CA SER A 187 -0.32 11.14 -11.82
C SER A 187 -1.65 10.42 -11.77
N ASN A 188 -1.72 9.23 -12.36
CA ASN A 188 -2.89 8.38 -12.24
C ASN A 188 -2.55 7.13 -11.43
N ILE A 189 -3.30 6.89 -10.36
CA ILE A 189 -3.11 5.69 -9.52
C ILE A 189 -3.22 4.39 -10.34
N SER A 190 -4.03 4.40 -11.41
CA SER A 190 -4.18 3.23 -12.29
C SER A 190 -2.88 2.85 -13.00
N ASP A 191 -2.02 3.81 -13.34
CA ASP A 191 -0.71 3.54 -13.96
C ASP A 191 0.18 2.72 -13.02
N TYR A 192 0.12 3.02 -11.72
CA TYR A 192 0.83 2.27 -10.70
C TYR A 192 0.20 0.90 -10.42
N VAL A 193 -1.13 0.78 -10.35
CA VAL A 193 -1.79 -0.54 -10.16
C VAL A 193 -1.45 -1.50 -11.31
N ILE A 194 -1.31 -0.99 -12.53
CA ILE A 194 -0.84 -1.76 -13.69
C ILE A 194 0.64 -2.13 -13.50
N TYR A 195 1.49 -1.21 -13.04
CA TYR A 195 2.91 -1.48 -12.75
C TYR A 195 3.12 -2.54 -11.65
N ARG A 196 2.25 -2.63 -10.64
CA ARG A 196 2.25 -3.70 -9.61
C ARG A 196 1.77 -5.05 -10.15
N LYS A 197 1.19 -5.10 -11.35
CA LYS A 197 0.62 -6.31 -11.97
C LYS A 197 1.56 -7.23 -12.78
N PRO A 198 2.90 -7.26 -12.65
CA PRO A 198 3.72 -8.29 -13.28
C PRO A 198 4.25 -9.27 -12.23
N GLU A 199 3.39 -10.12 -11.63
CA GLU A 199 3.77 -11.50 -11.24
C GLU A 199 2.66 -12.30 -10.53
N SER A 200 1.73 -11.67 -9.80
CA SER A 200 0.67 -12.41 -9.08
C SER A 200 -0.27 -13.21 -9.99
N SER A 201 -0.43 -12.79 -11.25
CA SER A 201 -1.23 -13.48 -12.26
C SER A 201 -0.47 -14.57 -13.02
N ARG A 202 0.87 -14.52 -13.09
CA ARG A 202 1.67 -15.59 -13.73
C ARG A 202 1.84 -16.79 -12.80
N THR A 203 2.03 -16.59 -11.50
CA THR A 203 2.05 -17.69 -10.53
C THR A 203 0.68 -18.33 -10.38
N ALA A 204 -0.41 -17.55 -10.32
CA ALA A 204 -1.78 -18.07 -10.22
C ALA A 204 -2.25 -18.86 -11.47
N LEU A 205 -1.82 -18.46 -12.67
CA LEU A 205 -2.09 -19.25 -13.89
C LEU A 205 -1.23 -20.51 -13.99
N SER A 206 0.02 -20.49 -13.50
CA SER A 206 0.90 -21.67 -13.53
C SER A 206 0.51 -22.73 -12.48
N SER A 207 0.01 -22.33 -11.31
CA SER A 207 -0.50 -23.25 -10.29
C SER A 207 -1.85 -23.84 -10.69
N ALA A 208 -2.75 -23.03 -11.29
CA ALA A 208 -4.02 -23.53 -11.82
C ALA A 208 -3.86 -24.47 -13.05
N GLN A 209 -2.76 -24.35 -13.82
CA GLN A 209 -2.45 -25.30 -14.90
C GLN A 209 -1.69 -26.54 -14.41
N LYS A 210 -0.90 -26.46 -13.34
CA LYS A 210 -0.27 -27.64 -12.71
C LYS A 210 -1.25 -28.50 -11.89
N GLU A 211 -2.29 -27.91 -11.30
CA GLU A 211 -3.34 -28.69 -10.61
C GLU A 211 -4.31 -29.41 -11.56
N LYS A 212 -4.42 -28.96 -12.82
CA LYS A 212 -5.25 -29.64 -13.84
C LYS A 212 -4.60 -30.83 -14.53
N THR A 213 -3.35 -31.17 -14.21
CA THR A 213 -2.64 -32.30 -14.86
C THR A 213 -2.28 -33.46 -13.94
N ASN A 214 -2.57 -33.40 -12.64
CA ASN A 214 -2.15 -34.46 -11.70
C ASN A 214 -3.20 -34.90 -10.68
N ASN A 215 -4.49 -34.88 -11.02
CA ASN A 215 -5.49 -35.61 -10.23
C ASN A 215 -6.23 -36.66 -11.07
N LYS A 216 -6.14 -37.89 -10.58
CA LYS A 216 -6.88 -39.09 -11.00
C LYS A 216 -8.35 -38.75 -11.33
N PRO A 217 -8.97 -39.46 -12.30
CA PRO A 217 -10.30 -39.13 -12.78
C PRO A 217 -11.34 -39.26 -11.65
N PRO A 218 -12.35 -38.38 -11.61
CA PRO A 218 -13.40 -38.45 -10.60
C PRO A 218 -14.26 -39.68 -10.85
N VAL A 219 -14.59 -40.37 -9.76
CA VAL A 219 -15.41 -41.60 -9.65
C VAL A 219 -16.80 -41.46 -10.30
N LEU A 220 -17.20 -40.27 -10.73
CA LEU A 220 -18.47 -40.00 -11.42
C LEU A 220 -18.56 -40.47 -12.87
N LYS A 221 -17.44 -40.71 -13.58
CA LYS A 221 -17.49 -41.27 -14.95
C LYS A 221 -17.72 -42.79 -15.00
N LYS A 222 -17.48 -43.51 -13.91
CA LYS A 222 -17.67 -44.97 -13.87
C LYS A 222 -19.16 -45.34 -13.68
N LEU A 223 -19.87 -44.56 -12.86
CA LEU A 223 -21.31 -44.75 -12.61
C LEU A 223 -22.18 -44.54 -13.87
N LEU A 224 -21.84 -43.59 -14.74
CA LEU A 224 -22.60 -43.35 -15.99
C LEU A 224 -22.30 -44.40 -17.09
N VAL A 225 -21.08 -44.94 -17.14
CA VAL A 225 -20.71 -45.99 -18.11
C VAL A 225 -21.29 -47.34 -17.71
N ASP A 226 -21.36 -47.65 -16.42
CA ASP A 226 -21.94 -48.90 -15.92
C ASP A 226 -23.49 -48.88 -15.99
N LEU A 227 -24.14 -47.72 -15.80
CA LEU A 227 -25.59 -47.58 -16.04
C LEU A 227 -25.97 -47.78 -17.51
N TRP A 228 -25.14 -47.30 -18.45
CA TRP A 228 -25.41 -47.44 -19.88
C TRP A 228 -25.16 -48.86 -20.40
N LYS A 229 -24.18 -49.58 -19.83
CA LYS A 229 -23.97 -51.02 -20.10
C LYS A 229 -25.06 -51.92 -19.51
N ALA A 230 -25.64 -51.54 -18.38
CA ALA A 230 -26.77 -52.29 -17.79
C ALA A 230 -28.06 -52.12 -18.60
N MET A 231 -28.27 -50.99 -19.27
CA MET A 231 -29.46 -50.74 -20.11
C MET A 231 -29.36 -51.31 -21.54
N THR A 232 -28.18 -51.71 -22.00
CA THR A 232 -27.97 -52.22 -23.37
C THR A 232 -27.84 -53.75 -23.46
N ASN A 233 -27.82 -54.46 -22.33
CA ASN A 233 -27.73 -55.93 -22.29
C ASN A 233 -29.07 -56.65 -22.04
N THR A 234 -30.20 -55.94 -22.01
CA THR A 234 -31.55 -56.54 -21.81
C THR A 234 -32.29 -56.83 -23.13
N SER A 235 -31.57 -56.95 -24.24
CA SER A 235 -32.17 -57.28 -25.55
C SER A 235 -31.36 -58.31 -26.31
N ASN A 236 -30.99 -59.42 -25.64
CA ASN A 236 -30.62 -60.69 -26.29
C ASN A 236 -30.63 -61.85 -25.28
N SER A 237 -31.83 -62.32 -24.95
CA SER A 237 -32.08 -63.69 -24.49
C SER A 237 -33.55 -64.01 -24.76
N ASN A 238 -33.77 -64.94 -25.69
CA ASN A 238 -35.00 -65.60 -26.15
C ASN A 238 -36.29 -65.38 -25.36
#